data_AF-A0A942KU96-F1
#
_entry.id   AF-A0A942KU96-F1
#
_cell.length_a   1.000
_cell.length_b   1.000
_cell.length_c   1.000
_cell.angle_alpha   90.00
_cell.angle_beta   90.00
_cell.angle_gamma   90.00
#
_symmetry.space_group_name_H-M   'P 1'
#
loop_
_entity.id
_entity.type
_entity.pdbx_description
1 polymer ?
#
loop_
_entity_poly.entity_id
_entity_poly.type
_entity_poly.pdbx_seq_one_letter_code
_entity_poly.pdbx_strand_id
1 'polypeptide(L)' 'MPKVFDYVMDGLDIETFIACDSEEEGRQLANSLLQELGFSDYDIVFIQFHGPGVRLRARAYLHRSGDRYGWLIGERERGK' A
#
# COMPACT_ATOMS: atom_id res chain seq x y z
N MET A 1 -12.24 -3.94 -18.36
CA MET A 1 -13.03 -3.30 -17.29
C MET A 1 -12.06 -2.58 -16.37
N PRO A 2 -12.31 -1.33 -15.99
CA PRO A 2 -11.50 -0.64 -14.98
C PRO A 2 -11.57 -1.41 -13.66
N LYS A 3 -10.42 -1.58 -13.01
CA LYS A 3 -10.31 -2.18 -11.68
C LYS A 3 -10.63 -1.12 -10.62
N VAL A 4 -11.03 -1.54 -9.42
CA VAL A 4 -11.32 -0.61 -8.31
C VAL A 4 -10.13 0.32 -8.02
N PHE A 5 -8.90 -0.17 -8.14
CA PHE A 5 -7.68 0.63 -7.95
C PHE A 5 -7.53 1.77 -8.97
N ASP A 6 -8.13 1.68 -10.17
CA ASP A 6 -8.10 2.77 -11.15
C ASP A 6 -8.88 4.01 -10.69
N TYR A 7 -9.71 3.87 -9.66
CA TYR A 7 -10.49 4.94 -9.02
C TYR A 7 -9.86 5.45 -7.71
N VAL A 8 -8.78 4.83 -7.23
CA VAL A 8 -8.01 5.37 -6.11
C VAL A 8 -7.08 6.43 -6.66
N MET A 9 -6.99 7.60 -6.01
CA MET A 9 -6.24 8.73 -6.57
C MET A 9 -4.75 8.72 -6.21
N ASP A 10 -4.37 8.17 -5.06
CA ASP A 10 -3.02 8.31 -4.52
C ASP A 10 -2.47 6.95 -4.04
N GLY A 11 -3.03 6.40 -2.97
CA GLY A 11 -2.51 5.20 -2.35
C GLY A 11 -3.46 4.64 -1.30
N LEU A 12 -3.03 3.54 -0.68
CA LEU A 12 -3.75 2.83 0.35
C LEU A 12 -2.91 2.81 1.63
N ASP A 13 -3.56 3.07 2.76
CA ASP A 13 -2.94 2.93 4.07
C ASP A 13 -3.24 1.53 4.64
N ILE A 14 -2.19 0.80 4.99
CA ILE A 14 -2.26 -0.51 5.62
C ILE A 14 -1.83 -0.34 7.08
N GLU A 15 -2.77 -0.48 8.01
CA GLU A 15 -2.50 -0.51 9.46
C GLU A 15 -2.86 -1.89 10.02
N THR A 16 -1.90 -2.55 10.66
CA THR A 16 -2.09 -3.88 11.24
C THR A 16 -1.09 -4.17 12.36
N PHE A 17 -1.19 -5.34 12.98
CA PHE A 17 -0.24 -5.85 13.96
C PHE A 17 0.30 -7.20 13.49
N ILE A 18 1.62 -7.35 13.40
CA ILE A 18 2.29 -8.57 12.96
C ILE A 18 2.93 -9.23 14.16
N ALA A 19 2.60 -10.49 14.43
CA ALA A 19 3.27 -11.28 15.45
C ALA A 19 4.70 -11.62 15.00
N CYS A 20 5.67 -11.34 15.86
CA CYS A 20 7.10 -11.56 15.61
C CYS A 20 7.91 -11.45 16.92
N ASP A 21 9.16 -11.90 16.90
CA ASP A 21 10.05 -11.91 18.06
C ASP A 21 10.96 -10.67 18.14
N SER A 22 10.98 -9.83 17.10
CA SER A 22 11.74 -8.58 17.09
C SER A 22 11.18 -7.53 16.11
N GLU A 23 11.63 -6.27 16.24
CA GLU A 23 11.31 -5.23 15.25
C GLU A 23 11.89 -5.54 13.87
N GLU A 24 13.10 -6.10 13.81
CA GLU A 24 13.77 -6.45 12.56
C GLU A 24 12.99 -7.53 11.80
N GLU A 25 12.61 -8.61 12.48
CA GLU A 25 11.74 -9.64 11.90
C GLU A 25 10.38 -9.04 11.48
N GLY A 26 9.78 -8.21 12.33
CA GLY A 26 8.53 -7.52 12.01
C GLY A 26 8.62 -6.65 10.76
N ARG A 27 9.78 -6.01 10.52
CA ARG A 27 10.06 -5.22 9.31
C ARG A 27 10.19 -6.11 8.08
N GLN A 28 10.84 -7.27 8.20
CA GLN A 28 10.96 -8.24 7.11
C GLN A 28 9.59 -8.83 6.72
N LEU A 29 8.78 -9.17 7.73
CA LEU A 29 7.40 -9.63 7.54
C LEU A 29 6.50 -8.54 6.95
N ALA A 30 6.64 -7.29 7.38
CA ALA A 30 5.90 -6.16 6.81
C ALA A 30 6.17 -5.97 5.32
N ASN A 31 7.43 -6.07 4.90
CA ASN A 31 7.80 -6.02 3.48
C ASN A 31 7.18 -7.18 2.70
N SER A 32 7.28 -8.39 3.25
CA SER A 32 6.71 -9.60 2.62
C SER A 32 5.19 -9.48 2.45
N LEU A 33 4.48 -9.00 3.48
CA LEU A 33 3.05 -8.73 3.44
C LEU A 33 2.67 -7.77 2.30
N LEU A 34 3.36 -6.64 2.18
CA LEU A 34 3.04 -5.64 1.15
C LEU A 34 3.28 -6.18 -0.27
N GLN A 35 4.32 -7.00 -0.45
CA GLN A 35 4.60 -7.69 -1.70
C GLN A 35 3.54 -8.76 -2.03
N GLU A 36 3.11 -9.55 -1.04
CA GLU A 36 2.04 -10.56 -1.20
C GLU A 36 0.69 -9.92 -1.53
N LEU A 37 0.41 -8.73 -1.00
CA LEU A 37 -0.76 -7.92 -1.37
C LEU A 37 -0.67 -7.34 -2.79
N GLY A 38 0.48 -7.46 -3.46
CA GLY A 38 0.71 -7.02 -4.82
C GLY A 38 1.15 -5.56 -4.95
N PHE A 39 1.61 -4.93 -3.87
CA PHE A 39 2.16 -3.57 -3.92
C PHE A 39 3.64 -3.59 -4.28
N SER A 40 4.01 -2.80 -5.29
CA SER A 40 5.40 -2.63 -5.73
C SER A 40 6.03 -1.31 -5.32
N ASP A 41 5.22 -0.35 -4.85
CA ASP A 41 5.66 0.97 -4.39
C ASP A 41 4.98 1.27 -3.06
N TYR A 42 5.76 1.31 -1.98
CA TYR A 42 5.25 1.51 -0.64
C TYR A 42 6.32 2.04 0.31
N ASP A 43 5.88 2.73 1.37
CA ASP A 43 6.72 3.16 2.49
C ASP A 43 6.17 2.61 3.81
N ILE A 44 7.04 2.08 4.69
CA ILE A 44 6.68 1.83 6.08
C ILE A 44 6.76 3.16 6.83
N VAL A 45 5.61 3.77 7.12
CA VAL A 45 5.53 5.09 7.77
C VAL A 45 5.55 5.00 9.30
N PHE A 46 5.23 3.85 9.86
CA PHE A 46 5.34 3.58 11.28
C PHE A 46 5.58 2.09 11.54
N ILE A 47 6.51 1.79 12.43
CA ILE A 47 6.66 0.45 12.98
C ILE A 47 7.15 0.56 14.42
N GLN A 48 6.54 -0.20 15.32
CA GLN A 48 6.95 -0.23 16.72
C GLN A 48 6.78 -1.66 17.26
N PHE A 49 7.87 -2.24 17.75
CA PHE A 49 7.82 -3.50 18.47
C PHE A 49 7.26 -3.31 19.88
N HIS A 50 6.19 -4.05 20.20
CA HIS A 50 5.55 -4.00 21.51
C HIS A 50 4.85 -5.33 21.83
N GLY A 51 5.20 -5.92 22.97
CA GLY A 51 4.60 -7.17 23.41
C GLY A 51 4.90 -8.31 22.43
N PRO A 52 3.88 -8.97 21.84
CA PRO A 52 4.06 -10.16 21.01
C PRO A 52 4.37 -9.86 19.53
N GLY A 53 4.73 -8.63 19.17
CA GLY A 53 4.95 -8.29 17.76
C GLY A 53 5.12 -6.80 17.48
N VAL A 54 4.93 -6.41 16.22
CA VAL A 54 5.01 -5.01 15.76
C VAL A 54 3.65 -4.45 15.39
N ARG A 55 3.37 -3.20 15.81
CA ARG A 55 2.33 -2.37 15.20
C ARG A 55 2.89 -1.71 13.95
N LEU A 56 2.28 -1.97 12.81
CA LEU A 56 2.70 -1.51 11.49
C LEU A 56 1.72 -0.48 10.93
N ARG A 57 2.25 0.58 10.31
CA ARG A 57 1.55 1.37 9.29
C ARG A 57 2.43 1.50 8.06
N ALA A 58 1.84 1.22 6.91
CA ALA A 58 2.48 1.38 5.61
C ALA A 58 1.56 2.13 4.64
N ARG A 59 2.18 2.90 3.74
CA ARG A 59 1.52 3.61 2.65
C ARG A 59 1.91 2.90 1.35
N ALA A 60 0.95 2.28 0.67
CA ALA A 60 1.17 1.74 -0.67
C ALA A 60 0.71 2.77 -1.72
N TYR A 61 1.59 3.18 -2.62
CA TYR A 61 1.27 4.15 -3.66
C TYR A 61 0.73 3.44 -4.90
N LEU A 62 -0.46 3.83 -5.33
CA LEU A 62 -1.05 3.37 -6.58
C LEU A 62 -0.77 4.35 -7.72
N HIS A 63 -0.72 5.64 -7.39
CA HIS A 63 -0.35 6.72 -8.31
C HIS A 63 0.48 7.77 -7.58
N ARG A 64 1.61 8.16 -8.18
CA ARG A 64 2.40 9.33 -7.76
C ARG A 64 1.99 10.57 -8.54
N SER A 65 2.29 11.74 -8.00
CA SER A 65 2.12 13.02 -8.70
C SER A 65 2.80 12.97 -10.08
N GLY A 66 2.01 13.16 -11.15
CA GLY A 66 2.47 13.06 -12.53
C GLY A 66 2.21 11.73 -13.23
N ASP A 67 1.67 10.73 -12.53
CA ASP A 67 1.32 9.44 -13.14
C ASP A 67 0.10 9.51 -14.07
N ARG A 68 -0.10 8.41 -14.81
CA ARG A 68 -1.33 8.18 -15.59
C ARG A 68 -2.41 7.62 -14.68
N TYR A 69 -3.47 8.40 -14.53
CA TYR A 69 -4.64 8.03 -13.74
C TYR A 69 -5.68 7.31 -14.60
N GLY A 70 -6.05 6.08 -14.22
CA GLY A 70 -7.03 5.28 -14.95
C GLY A 70 -8.40 5.98 -15.08
N TRP A 71 -8.87 6.61 -14.00
CA TRP A 71 -10.11 7.39 -13.99
C TRP A 71 -10.10 8.58 -14.97
N LEU A 72 -8.95 9.23 -15.18
CA LEU A 72 -8.83 10.38 -16.10
C LEU A 72 -8.90 9.95 -17.58
N ILE A 73 -8.42 8.74 -17.89
CA ILE A 73 -8.46 8.19 -19.25
C ILE A 73 -9.88 7.72 -19.59
N GLY A 74 -10.59 7.11 -18.63
CA GLY A 74 -11.95 6.61 -18.83
C GLY A 74 -13.04 7.69 -19.01
N GLU A 75 -12.78 8.95 -18.66
CA GLU A 75 -13.69 10.07 -18.97
C GLU A 75 -13.56 10.54 -20.43
N ARG A 76 -12.35 10.50 -21.01
CA ARG A 76 -12.14 10.90 -22.41
C ARG A 76 -12.81 9.97 -23.43
N GLU A 77 -13.02 8.71 -23.08
CA GLU A 77 -13.68 7.72 -23.95
C GLU A 77 -15.21 7.70 -23.80
N ARG A 78 -15.76 8.16 -22.67
CA ARG A 78 -17.22 8.26 -22.44
C ARG A 78 -17.83 9.59 -22.92
N GLY A 79 -16.98 10.58 -23.22
CA GLY A 79 -17.37 11.88 -23.78
C GLY A 79 -17.27 11.98 -25.31
N LYS A 80 -17.06 10.86 -26.01
CA LYS A 80 -17.15 10.71 -27.47
C LYS A 80 -18.35 9.83 -27.82
#